data_AF-A0A963IAU6-F1
#
_entry.id   AF-A0A963IAU6-F1
#
_cell.length_a   1.000
_cell.length_b   1.000
_cell.length_c   1.000
_cell.angle_alpha   90.00
_cell.angle_beta   90.00
_cell.angle_gamma   90.00
#
_symmetry.space_group_name_H-M   'P 1'
#
loop_
_entity.id
_entity.type
_entity.pdbx_description
1 polymer ?
#
loop_
_entity_poly.entity_id
_entity_poly.type
_entity_poly.pdbx_seq_one_letter_code
_entity_poly.pdbx_strand_id
1 'polypeptide(L)'
;MSLYKKFLGAAALSLFSGVSAAAVILYDQSFEAPVGFSNDGGDVNIFRTVNQLYGNQPVGFSFAQTFTVETLLVGGSQAWSSAQGGTGGFKDPEGVAGNYVLGMLSSFRNDLLGLAFDVGALQFLNFRLNVSSIDLDSWSGPFVPTGGAAPTFRLSLYDNPSGNLGVSGTTLLDSQDITGLAADNKWTFKWSEFTVGLDASGNTNGNVILQIDLLNGGYAAMDNFLIAASDISGDVGEPTSQAPEPASLALLALGGLGLAASRRKRA
;
A
#
# COMPACT_ATOMS: atom_id res chain seq x y z
N MET A 1 59.66 -25.21 36.33
CA MET A 1 58.36 -25.62 36.91
C MET A 1 57.66 -24.37 37.42
N SER A 2 56.42 -24.04 37.17
CA SER A 2 55.36 -24.46 36.24
C SER A 2 54.18 -23.55 36.62
N LEU A 3 53.58 -22.87 35.62
CA LEU A 3 52.18 -22.41 35.52
C LEU A 3 51.53 -21.63 36.70
N TYR A 4 50.87 -20.51 36.41
CA TYR A 4 49.39 -20.45 36.36
C TYR A 4 48.87 -19.08 35.88
N LYS A 5 48.52 -19.06 34.58
CA LYS A 5 47.23 -18.63 34.02
C LYS A 5 46.66 -17.27 34.45
N LYS A 6 46.91 -16.25 33.62
CA LYS A 6 46.03 -15.08 33.47
C LYS A 6 44.79 -15.50 32.67
N PHE A 7 43.62 -15.41 33.28
CA PHE A 7 42.33 -15.50 32.58
C PHE A 7 42.15 -14.25 31.72
N LEU A 8 42.22 -14.40 30.39
CA LEU A 8 41.54 -13.49 29.47
C LEU A 8 40.14 -14.07 29.26
N GLY A 9 39.13 -13.44 29.86
CA GLY A 9 37.74 -13.66 29.48
C GLY A 9 37.51 -12.99 28.13
N ALA A 10 37.38 -13.78 27.07
CA ALA A 10 36.86 -13.29 25.80
C ALA A 10 35.33 -13.19 25.92
N ALA A 11 34.81 -11.97 25.96
CA ALA A 11 33.39 -11.74 25.77
C ALA A 11 33.06 -12.05 24.30
N ALA A 12 32.48 -13.22 24.05
CA ALA A 12 31.90 -13.56 22.75
C ALA A 12 30.60 -12.77 22.61
N LEU A 13 30.67 -11.60 21.99
CA LEU A 13 29.49 -10.85 21.57
C LEU A 13 28.94 -11.54 20.31
N SER A 14 28.00 -12.47 20.48
CA SER A 14 27.27 -13.07 19.37
C SER A 14 26.33 -12.03 18.78
N LEU A 15 26.78 -11.32 17.75
CA LEU A 15 25.92 -10.53 16.87
C LEU A 15 25.07 -11.52 16.06
N PHE A 16 23.84 -11.77 16.51
CA PHE A 16 22.83 -12.40 15.68
C PHE A 16 22.37 -11.36 14.66
N SER A 17 23.06 -11.28 13.53
CA SER A 17 22.52 -10.64 12.34
C SER A 17 21.43 -11.57 11.80
N GLY A 18 20.17 -11.32 12.15
CA GLY A 18 19.06 -11.94 11.44
C GLY A 18 19.15 -11.52 9.98
N VAL A 19 19.26 -12.50 9.07
CA VAL A 19 19.08 -12.26 7.65
C VAL A 19 17.59 -12.00 7.47
N SER A 20 17.19 -10.72 7.45
CA SER A 20 15.85 -10.36 7.01
C SER A 20 15.76 -10.71 5.52
N ALA A 21 14.79 -11.53 5.14
CA ALA A 21 14.48 -11.78 3.75
C ALA A 21 14.00 -10.46 3.11
N ALA A 22 14.46 -10.17 1.90
CA ALA A 22 13.96 -9.04 1.14
C ALA A 22 12.45 -9.19 0.91
N ALA A 23 11.70 -8.08 0.93
CA ALA A 23 10.27 -8.11 0.64
C ALA A 23 9.97 -8.76 -0.72
N VAL A 24 8.91 -9.56 -0.76
CA VAL A 24 8.38 -10.19 -1.96
C VAL A 24 7.24 -9.33 -2.48
N ILE A 25 7.45 -8.64 -3.61
CA ILE A 25 6.38 -7.86 -4.26
C ILE A 25 5.32 -8.82 -4.79
N LEU A 26 4.09 -8.63 -4.30
CA LEU A 26 2.92 -9.42 -4.67
C LEU A 26 2.08 -8.72 -5.75
N TYR A 27 2.09 -7.39 -5.76
CA TYR A 27 1.27 -6.59 -6.66
C TYR A 27 1.83 -5.18 -6.85
N ASP A 28 1.80 -4.70 -8.08
CA ASP A 28 2.19 -3.34 -8.45
C ASP A 28 1.28 -2.85 -9.59
N GLN A 29 0.49 -1.81 -9.33
CA GLN A 29 -0.45 -1.26 -10.31
C GLN A 29 -0.78 0.21 -10.06
N SER A 30 -0.64 1.02 -11.11
CA SER A 30 -1.02 2.44 -11.17
C SER A 30 -2.27 2.69 -12.03
N PHE A 31 -3.03 1.63 -12.34
CA PHE A 31 -4.31 1.66 -13.07
C PHE A 31 -4.30 2.32 -14.47
N GLU A 32 -3.14 2.49 -15.09
CA GLU A 32 -3.01 3.27 -16.34
C GLU A 32 -3.60 2.62 -17.60
N ALA A 33 -3.93 1.33 -17.57
CA ALA A 33 -4.29 0.56 -18.75
C ALA A 33 -5.57 -0.29 -18.58
N PRO A 34 -6.74 0.32 -18.32
CA PRO A 34 -8.00 -0.41 -18.25
C PRO A 34 -8.39 -0.99 -19.62
N VAL A 35 -8.80 -2.26 -19.64
CA VAL A 35 -9.22 -2.99 -20.83
C VAL A 35 -10.68 -2.68 -21.18
N GLY A 36 -10.86 -1.87 -22.22
CA GLY A 36 -12.17 -1.49 -22.75
C GLY A 36 -12.92 -0.51 -21.84
N PHE A 37 -12.19 0.38 -21.17
CA PHE A 37 -12.79 1.51 -20.48
C PHE A 37 -13.73 2.28 -21.43
N SER A 38 -14.90 2.63 -20.91
CA SER A 38 -15.86 3.52 -21.54
C SER A 38 -16.16 4.65 -20.57
N ASN A 39 -16.07 5.89 -21.02
CA ASN A 39 -16.56 7.03 -20.25
C ASN A 39 -18.09 7.02 -20.31
N ASP A 40 -18.73 6.63 -19.22
CA ASP A 40 -20.19 6.47 -19.16
C ASP A 40 -20.90 7.83 -18.93
N GLY A 41 -20.13 8.91 -18.88
CA GLY A 41 -20.53 10.24 -18.41
C GLY A 41 -19.56 10.71 -17.32
N GLY A 42 -19.46 12.02 -17.07
CA GLY A 42 -18.77 12.54 -15.88
C GLY A 42 -17.33 12.02 -15.64
N ASP A 43 -16.65 11.55 -16.70
CA ASP A 43 -15.32 10.96 -16.67
C ASP A 43 -15.16 9.74 -15.72
N VAL A 44 -16.14 8.82 -15.72
CA VAL A 44 -16.10 7.59 -14.90
C VAL A 44 -16.74 6.41 -15.65
N ASN A 45 -16.32 5.19 -15.30
CA ASN A 45 -17.03 3.96 -15.68
C ASN A 45 -17.72 3.34 -14.47
N ILE A 46 -19.04 3.17 -14.56
CA ILE A 46 -19.87 2.61 -13.49
C ILE A 46 -20.50 1.25 -13.84
N PHE A 47 -20.43 0.84 -15.11
CA PHE A 47 -21.07 -0.38 -15.58
C PHE A 47 -20.12 -1.59 -15.63
N ARG A 48 -18.81 -1.37 -15.49
CA ARG A 48 -17.80 -2.42 -15.46
C ARG A 48 -17.10 -2.46 -14.13
N THR A 49 -16.88 -3.67 -13.63
CA THR A 49 -16.15 -3.88 -12.37
C THR A 49 -14.66 -3.63 -12.57
N VAL A 50 -13.95 -3.37 -11.47
CA VAL A 50 -12.48 -3.25 -11.46
C VAL A 50 -11.85 -4.50 -12.06
N ASN A 51 -12.37 -5.69 -11.74
CA ASN A 51 -11.85 -6.95 -12.29
C ASN A 51 -12.13 -7.12 -13.80
N GLN A 52 -13.19 -6.50 -14.33
CA GLN A 52 -13.46 -6.49 -15.78
C GLN A 52 -12.56 -5.51 -16.54
N LEU A 53 -12.17 -4.41 -15.92
CA LEU A 53 -11.29 -3.40 -16.52
C LEU A 53 -9.81 -3.76 -16.35
N TYR A 54 -9.44 -4.37 -15.23
CA TYR A 54 -8.08 -4.75 -14.91
C TYR A 54 -8.00 -6.26 -14.69
N GLY A 55 -8.49 -7.07 -15.62
CA GLY A 55 -8.60 -8.53 -15.47
C GLY A 55 -7.35 -9.34 -15.86
N ASN A 56 -6.36 -8.71 -16.51
CA ASN A 56 -5.10 -9.37 -16.90
C ASN A 56 -4.06 -9.35 -15.78
N GLN A 57 -4.50 -9.68 -14.56
CA GLN A 57 -3.65 -9.61 -13.38
C GLN A 57 -2.70 -10.81 -13.28
N PRO A 58 -1.65 -10.72 -12.44
CA PRO A 58 -0.81 -11.85 -12.13
C PRO A 58 -1.63 -13.09 -11.74
N VAL A 59 -1.12 -14.28 -12.11
CA VAL A 59 -1.78 -15.55 -11.79
C VAL A 59 -1.98 -15.63 -10.27
N GLY A 60 -3.20 -15.96 -9.85
CA GLY A 60 -3.55 -16.06 -8.42
C GLY A 60 -4.08 -14.77 -7.81
N PHE A 61 -4.13 -13.65 -8.56
CA PHE A 61 -4.71 -12.40 -8.11
C PHE A 61 -6.05 -12.12 -8.79
N SER A 62 -7.00 -11.55 -8.03
CA SER A 62 -8.25 -10.99 -8.56
C SER A 62 -8.81 -9.97 -7.59
N PHE A 63 -9.52 -8.97 -8.12
CA PHE A 63 -10.33 -8.06 -7.31
C PHE A 63 -11.70 -8.66 -7.02
N ALA A 64 -12.13 -8.56 -5.76
CA ALA A 64 -13.52 -8.69 -5.35
C ALA A 64 -14.07 -7.29 -5.06
N GLN A 65 -15.33 -7.02 -5.40
CA GLN A 65 -15.96 -5.77 -4.99
C GLN A 65 -17.40 -5.97 -4.54
N THR A 66 -17.82 -5.13 -3.60
CA THR A 66 -19.23 -4.92 -3.27
C THR A 66 -19.63 -3.55 -3.77
N PHE A 67 -20.82 -3.46 -4.40
CA PHE A 67 -21.33 -2.24 -5.01
C PHE A 67 -20.35 -1.62 -6.03
N THR A 68 -20.09 -0.31 -5.95
CA THR A 68 -19.53 0.49 -7.05
C THR A 68 -18.15 1.02 -6.69
N VAL A 69 -17.15 0.13 -6.68
CA VAL A 69 -15.77 0.59 -6.90
C VAL A 69 -15.60 0.82 -8.40
N GLU A 70 -15.23 2.04 -8.75
CA GLU A 70 -15.33 2.58 -10.10
C GLU A 70 -13.96 2.98 -10.65
N THR A 71 -13.83 3.08 -11.96
CA THR A 71 -12.63 3.65 -12.59
C THR A 71 -12.93 5.05 -13.08
N LEU A 72 -12.13 6.02 -12.62
CA LEU A 72 -12.22 7.43 -13.00
C LEU A 72 -11.22 7.72 -14.11
N LEU A 73 -11.60 8.55 -15.09
CA LEU A 73 -10.73 9.07 -16.14
C LEU A 73 -10.18 10.44 -15.71
N VAL A 74 -8.89 10.47 -15.42
CA VAL A 74 -8.17 11.72 -15.13
C VAL A 74 -7.91 12.48 -16.43
N GLY A 75 -8.04 13.81 -16.39
CA GLY A 75 -7.83 14.64 -17.57
C GLY A 75 -8.93 14.55 -18.63
N GLY A 76 -10.06 13.91 -18.31
CA GLY A 76 -11.29 13.99 -19.10
C GLY A 76 -11.85 15.42 -19.18
N SER A 77 -13.03 15.58 -19.78
CA SER A 77 -13.61 16.91 -20.03
C SER A 77 -15.06 17.05 -19.56
N GLN A 78 -15.64 16.00 -18.97
CA GLN A 78 -17.06 15.97 -18.64
C GLN A 78 -17.31 16.25 -17.16
N ALA A 79 -16.51 15.66 -16.28
CA ALA A 79 -16.65 15.80 -14.83
C ALA A 79 -16.60 17.27 -14.43
N TRP A 80 -17.58 17.75 -13.70
CA TRP A 80 -17.61 19.11 -13.16
C TRP A 80 -17.56 20.21 -14.25
N SER A 81 -17.94 19.90 -15.49
CA SER A 81 -17.87 20.84 -16.62
C SER A 81 -18.61 22.16 -16.37
N SER A 82 -19.79 22.09 -15.74
CA SER A 82 -20.57 23.28 -15.38
C SER A 82 -19.89 24.14 -14.32
N ALA A 83 -19.26 23.51 -13.32
CA ALA A 83 -18.51 24.23 -12.28
C ALA A 83 -17.19 24.82 -12.80
N GLN A 84 -16.67 24.28 -13.91
CA GLN A 84 -15.41 24.68 -14.53
C GLN A 84 -15.58 25.55 -15.80
N GLY A 85 -16.77 26.10 -16.05
CA GLY A 85 -16.99 27.07 -17.13
C GLY A 85 -17.10 26.47 -18.54
N GLY A 86 -17.47 25.20 -18.65
CA GLY A 86 -17.88 24.56 -19.91
C GLY A 86 -16.98 23.42 -20.40
N THR A 87 -15.75 23.30 -19.91
CA THR A 87 -14.88 22.13 -20.15
C THR A 87 -14.31 21.68 -18.81
N GLY A 88 -14.74 20.50 -18.38
CA GLY A 88 -14.46 19.97 -17.05
C GLY A 88 -13.22 19.07 -16.98
N GLY A 89 -13.33 18.04 -16.16
CA GLY A 89 -12.34 17.01 -15.91
C GLY A 89 -11.84 17.02 -14.47
N PHE A 90 -11.50 15.84 -13.97
CA PHE A 90 -10.66 15.71 -12.80
C PHE A 90 -9.27 16.30 -13.06
N LYS A 91 -8.74 17.03 -12.08
CA LYS A 91 -7.44 17.70 -12.16
C LYS A 91 -6.46 17.06 -11.19
N ASP A 92 -5.27 16.78 -11.67
CA ASP A 92 -4.16 16.25 -10.88
C ASP A 92 -2.95 17.18 -10.96
N PRO A 93 -2.90 18.25 -10.13
CA PRO A 93 -1.80 19.21 -10.16
C PRO A 93 -0.49 18.62 -9.62
N GLU A 94 -0.55 17.55 -8.84
CA GLU A 94 0.62 16.88 -8.25
C GLU A 94 1.23 15.84 -9.20
N GLY A 95 0.47 15.39 -10.21
CA GLY A 95 0.91 14.42 -11.21
C GLY A 95 1.12 13.02 -10.64
N VAL A 96 0.38 12.65 -9.59
CA VAL A 96 0.48 11.35 -8.89
C VAL A 96 -0.35 10.27 -9.58
N ALA A 97 -1.49 10.63 -10.18
CA ALA A 97 -2.41 9.65 -10.73
C ALA A 97 -1.90 9.03 -12.04
N GLY A 98 -1.79 9.87 -13.07
CA GLY A 98 -1.71 9.41 -14.45
C GLY A 98 -3.03 9.62 -15.17
N ASN A 99 -3.53 8.61 -15.87
CA ASN A 99 -4.74 8.68 -16.69
C ASN A 99 -5.98 8.13 -15.99
N TYR A 100 -5.83 7.21 -15.04
CA TYR A 100 -6.98 6.59 -14.38
C TYR A 100 -6.70 6.32 -12.91
N VAL A 101 -7.75 6.39 -12.11
CA VAL A 101 -7.69 6.05 -10.68
C VAL A 101 -8.92 5.22 -10.30
N LEU A 102 -8.88 4.56 -9.15
CA LEU A 102 -10.08 3.93 -8.58
C LEU A 102 -10.85 4.93 -7.72
N GLY A 103 -12.17 4.94 -7.84
CA GLY A 103 -13.10 5.73 -7.03
C GLY A 103 -13.97 4.85 -6.14
N MET A 104 -14.35 5.36 -4.97
CA MET A 104 -15.09 4.62 -3.95
C MET A 104 -15.98 5.53 -3.10
N LEU A 105 -17.18 5.07 -2.76
CA LEU A 105 -18.19 5.79 -1.98
C LEU A 105 -18.33 5.26 -0.55
N SER A 106 -18.58 6.15 0.42
CA SER A 106 -18.81 5.79 1.84
C SER A 106 -20.24 6.01 2.33
N SER A 107 -21.01 6.89 1.69
CA SER A 107 -22.21 7.50 2.31
C SER A 107 -23.57 6.97 1.82
N PHE A 108 -23.67 6.47 0.58
CA PHE A 108 -24.92 5.90 0.03
C PHE A 108 -24.87 4.39 -0.16
N ARG A 109 -23.67 3.84 -0.39
CA ARG A 109 -23.37 2.42 -0.46
C ARG A 109 -22.03 2.24 0.25
N ASN A 110 -21.93 1.19 1.07
CA ASN A 110 -20.66 0.83 1.68
C ASN A 110 -19.89 0.02 0.64
N ASP A 111 -19.29 0.71 -0.32
CA ASP A 111 -18.43 0.06 -1.30
C ASP A 111 -17.33 -0.68 -0.55
N LEU A 112 -16.88 -1.81 -1.07
CA LEU A 112 -15.75 -2.57 -0.52
C LEU A 112 -14.91 -3.10 -1.66
N LEU A 113 -13.59 -3.02 -1.53
CA LEU A 113 -12.65 -3.66 -2.44
C LEU A 113 -11.85 -4.74 -1.68
N GLY A 114 -11.87 -5.96 -2.20
CA GLY A 114 -11.12 -7.09 -1.67
C GLY A 114 -10.03 -7.53 -2.62
N LEU A 115 -8.83 -7.77 -2.10
CA LEU A 115 -7.68 -8.27 -2.84
C LEU A 115 -7.18 -9.53 -2.13
N ALA A 116 -7.17 -10.66 -2.84
CA ALA A 116 -6.69 -11.93 -2.30
C ALA A 116 -5.22 -12.15 -2.66
N PHE A 117 -4.42 -12.57 -1.67
CA PHE A 117 -2.99 -12.81 -1.79
C PHE A 117 -2.56 -14.06 -1.04
N ASP A 118 -1.38 -14.57 -1.40
CA ASP A 118 -0.63 -15.53 -0.61
C ASP A 118 0.63 -14.84 -0.06
N VAL A 119 0.69 -14.62 1.26
CA VAL A 119 1.85 -14.04 1.96
C VAL A 119 2.89 -15.10 2.33
N GLY A 120 2.61 -16.38 2.08
CA GLY A 120 3.46 -17.50 2.47
C GLY A 120 3.67 -17.54 3.99
N ALA A 121 4.94 -17.62 4.40
CA ALA A 121 5.35 -17.67 5.80
C ALA A 121 5.76 -16.31 6.38
N LEU A 122 5.57 -15.21 5.63
CA LEU A 122 6.01 -13.88 6.02
C LEU A 122 5.02 -13.22 6.98
N GLN A 123 5.55 -12.42 7.90
CA GLN A 123 4.77 -11.87 9.03
C GLN A 123 3.87 -10.70 8.66
N PHE A 124 4.18 -9.95 7.61
CA PHE A 124 3.42 -8.75 7.25
C PHE A 124 3.00 -8.77 5.80
N LEU A 125 1.77 -8.30 5.55
CA LEU A 125 1.37 -7.76 4.27
C LEU A 125 1.54 -6.24 4.31
N ASN A 126 2.49 -5.73 3.55
CA ASN A 126 2.79 -4.33 3.43
C ASN A 126 2.07 -3.74 2.22
N PHE A 127 1.46 -2.58 2.39
CA PHE A 127 0.69 -1.91 1.36
C PHE A 127 1.06 -0.43 1.30
N ARG A 128 1.59 -0.01 0.16
CA ARG A 128 1.72 1.39 -0.23
C ARG A 128 0.63 1.76 -1.24
N LEU A 129 0.02 2.91 -1.02
CA LEU A 129 -1.00 3.49 -1.89
C LEU A 129 -1.04 5.02 -1.76
N ASN A 130 -1.59 5.66 -2.78
CA ASN A 130 -2.04 7.04 -2.71
C ASN A 130 -3.56 7.07 -2.54
N VAL A 131 -4.04 8.01 -1.73
CA VAL A 131 -5.48 8.30 -1.59
C VAL A 131 -5.75 9.79 -1.74
N SER A 132 -6.94 10.13 -2.22
CA SER A 132 -7.34 11.52 -2.39
C SER A 132 -8.82 11.77 -2.17
N SER A 133 -9.15 12.94 -1.62
CA SER A 133 -10.52 13.46 -1.62
C SER A 133 -10.89 13.87 -3.04
N ILE A 134 -11.98 13.33 -3.58
CA ILE A 134 -12.54 13.68 -4.89
C ILE A 134 -14.05 13.41 -4.85
N ASP A 135 -14.81 13.88 -5.84
CA ASP A 135 -16.25 13.65 -5.87
C ASP A 135 -16.79 13.53 -7.30
N LEU A 136 -17.96 12.91 -7.44
CA LEU A 136 -18.70 12.86 -8.70
C LEU A 136 -19.68 14.03 -8.77
N ASP A 137 -19.85 14.64 -9.95
CA ASP A 137 -20.98 15.57 -10.23
C ASP A 137 -22.14 14.88 -10.97
N SER A 138 -22.02 13.57 -11.15
CA SER A 138 -22.92 12.72 -11.91
C SER A 138 -23.38 11.54 -11.02
N TRP A 139 -24.41 10.80 -11.45
CA TRP A 139 -24.95 9.62 -10.74
C TRP A 139 -25.27 9.84 -9.25
N SER A 140 -26.04 10.90 -8.98
CA SER A 140 -26.47 11.28 -7.61
C SER A 140 -25.37 11.89 -6.73
N GLY A 141 -24.16 12.07 -7.24
CA GLY A 141 -23.21 13.01 -6.65
C GLY A 141 -23.73 14.45 -6.71
N PRO A 142 -23.13 15.39 -5.96
CA PRO A 142 -21.94 15.20 -5.12
C PRO A 142 -22.21 14.52 -3.77
N PHE A 143 -21.24 13.74 -3.33
CA PHE A 143 -21.24 12.99 -2.08
C PHE A 143 -20.38 13.61 -0.99
N VAL A 144 -19.33 14.35 -1.39
CA VAL A 144 -18.45 15.06 -0.46
C VAL A 144 -19.19 16.29 0.10
N PRO A 145 -19.26 16.47 1.43
CA PRO A 145 -19.92 17.61 2.05
C PRO A 145 -19.39 18.96 1.54
N THR A 146 -20.25 19.98 1.61
CA THR A 146 -19.83 21.37 1.35
C THR A 146 -18.74 21.77 2.34
N GLY A 147 -17.62 22.28 1.83
CA GLY A 147 -16.42 22.57 2.63
C GLY A 147 -15.35 21.48 2.57
N GLY A 148 -15.62 20.35 1.89
CA GLY A 148 -14.68 19.25 1.73
C GLY A 148 -14.68 18.29 2.93
N ALA A 149 -14.14 17.09 2.72
CA ALA A 149 -13.91 16.11 3.79
C ALA A 149 -12.64 15.32 3.50
N ALA A 150 -11.83 15.11 4.53
CA ALA A 150 -10.69 14.21 4.46
C ALA A 150 -11.20 12.77 4.37
N PRO A 151 -10.75 11.96 3.40
CA PRO A 151 -11.16 10.58 3.29
C PRO A 151 -10.45 9.74 4.35
N THR A 152 -11.18 8.86 5.03
CA THR A 152 -10.63 7.89 5.96
C THR A 152 -10.92 6.50 5.46
N PHE A 153 -9.88 5.73 5.17
CA PHE A 153 -9.99 4.33 4.77
C PHE A 153 -9.60 3.42 5.92
N ARG A 154 -10.30 2.29 6.06
CA ARG A 154 -9.86 1.15 6.85
C ARG A 154 -9.30 0.09 5.91
N LEU A 155 -8.08 -0.33 6.23
CA LEU A 155 -7.39 -1.44 5.62
C LEU A 155 -7.48 -2.61 6.60
N SER A 156 -8.14 -3.70 6.23
CA SER A 156 -8.32 -4.86 7.10
C SER A 156 -7.76 -6.10 6.43
N LEU A 157 -6.91 -6.84 7.15
CA LEU A 157 -6.35 -8.10 6.69
C LEU A 157 -7.11 -9.25 7.34
N TYR A 158 -7.66 -10.13 6.52
CA TYR A 158 -8.36 -11.32 6.97
C TYR A 158 -7.63 -12.60 6.58
N ASP A 159 -7.68 -13.62 7.44
CA ASP A 159 -7.32 -14.98 7.09
C ASP A 159 -8.29 -15.53 6.03
N ASN A 160 -7.76 -16.24 5.03
CA ASN A 160 -8.53 -16.81 3.93
C ASN A 160 -8.07 -18.24 3.59
N PRO A 161 -8.23 -19.22 4.49
CA PRO A 161 -7.74 -20.59 4.30
C PRO A 161 -8.30 -21.26 3.04
N SER A 162 -9.49 -20.83 2.60
CA SER A 162 -10.15 -21.38 1.43
C SER A 162 -9.54 -20.93 0.09
N GLY A 163 -8.74 -19.86 0.09
CA GLY A 163 -8.24 -19.23 -1.14
C GLY A 163 -9.35 -18.63 -2.02
N ASN A 164 -10.57 -18.47 -1.48
CA ASN A 164 -11.69 -17.93 -2.24
C ASN A 164 -11.55 -16.42 -2.43
N LEU A 165 -12.07 -15.93 -3.54
CA LEU A 165 -12.18 -14.50 -3.81
C LEU A 165 -13.36 -13.90 -3.02
N GLY A 166 -13.12 -12.80 -2.31
CA GLY A 166 -14.14 -12.12 -1.52
C GLY A 166 -13.66 -10.76 -0.99
N VAL A 167 -14.59 -10.00 -0.42
CA VAL A 167 -14.29 -8.71 0.25
C VAL A 167 -13.98 -8.88 1.73
N SER A 168 -14.09 -10.09 2.27
CA SER A 168 -13.77 -10.42 3.66
C SER A 168 -13.34 -11.88 3.77
N GLY A 169 -12.65 -12.22 4.86
CA GLY A 169 -12.22 -13.60 5.17
C GLY A 169 -12.87 -14.16 6.44
N THR A 170 -12.29 -15.23 6.97
CA THR A 170 -12.85 -15.98 8.12
C THR A 170 -12.54 -15.33 9.46
N THR A 171 -11.37 -14.68 9.59
CA THR A 171 -10.91 -14.06 10.84
C THR A 171 -10.13 -12.80 10.52
N LEU A 172 -10.45 -11.70 11.20
CA LEU A 172 -9.67 -10.47 11.12
C LEU A 172 -8.33 -10.69 11.82
N LEU A 173 -7.23 -10.48 11.09
CA LEU A 173 -5.86 -10.60 11.58
C LEU A 173 -5.36 -9.26 12.10
N ASP A 174 -5.47 -8.22 11.28
CA ASP A 174 -5.05 -6.86 11.62
C ASP A 174 -5.88 -5.82 10.86
N SER A 175 -5.89 -4.58 11.35
CA SER A 175 -6.51 -3.46 10.66
C SER A 175 -5.87 -2.13 11.01
N GLN A 176 -5.76 -1.25 10.02
CA GLN A 176 -5.29 0.12 10.20
C GLN A 176 -6.18 1.12 9.47
N ASP A 177 -6.40 2.27 10.10
CA ASP A 177 -7.10 3.39 9.49
C ASP A 177 -6.08 4.41 8.97
N ILE A 178 -6.23 4.83 7.71
CA ILE A 178 -5.46 5.91 7.10
C ILE A 178 -6.39 7.07 6.78
N THR A 179 -5.92 8.30 6.97
CA THR A 179 -6.72 9.51 6.70
C THR A 179 -5.94 10.46 5.83
N GLY A 180 -6.44 10.71 4.62
CA GLY A 180 -5.86 11.62 3.65
C GLY A 180 -6.16 13.10 3.97
N LEU A 181 -5.84 13.97 3.03
CA LEU A 181 -6.15 15.40 3.12
C LEU A 181 -7.50 15.72 2.46
N ALA A 182 -8.23 16.69 3.02
CA ALA A 182 -9.38 17.28 2.37
C ALA A 182 -8.92 18.13 1.17
N ALA A 183 -9.50 17.86 -0.01
CA ALA A 183 -9.23 18.64 -1.21
C ALA A 183 -9.87 20.04 -1.15
N ASP A 184 -9.28 20.98 -1.87
CA ASP A 184 -9.71 22.39 -1.87
C ASP A 184 -11.02 22.58 -2.66
N ASN A 185 -11.32 21.65 -3.57
CA ASN A 185 -12.57 21.55 -4.30
C ASN A 185 -12.88 20.08 -4.63
N LYS A 186 -14.01 19.82 -5.27
CA LYS A 186 -14.56 18.47 -5.48
C LYS A 186 -14.00 17.71 -6.69
N TRP A 187 -13.17 18.35 -7.51
CA TRP A 187 -12.70 17.81 -8.79
C TRP A 187 -11.17 17.89 -8.96
N THR A 188 -10.46 18.36 -7.94
CA THR A 188 -8.99 18.46 -7.95
C THR A 188 -8.46 17.50 -6.91
N PHE A 189 -7.65 16.54 -7.34
CA PHE A 189 -6.98 15.64 -6.42
C PHE A 189 -6.03 16.41 -5.51
N LYS A 190 -5.96 15.92 -4.28
CA LYS A 190 -4.98 16.26 -3.25
C LYS A 190 -4.53 14.96 -2.61
N TRP A 191 -3.36 14.49 -2.99
CA TRP A 191 -2.91 13.15 -2.69
C TRP A 191 -2.29 13.05 -1.30
N SER A 192 -2.39 11.86 -0.71
CA SER A 192 -1.65 11.47 0.48
C SER A 192 -1.14 10.06 0.26
N GLU A 193 0.16 9.85 0.42
CA GLU A 193 0.78 8.54 0.35
C GLU A 193 0.83 7.90 1.73
N PHE A 194 0.51 6.62 1.79
CA PHE A 194 0.65 5.80 2.99
C PHE A 194 1.43 4.54 2.66
N THR A 195 2.25 4.08 3.61
CA THR A 195 2.79 2.72 3.63
C THR A 195 2.45 2.11 4.97
N VAL A 196 1.64 1.05 4.96
CA VAL A 196 1.20 0.34 6.17
C VAL A 196 1.68 -1.10 6.12
N GLY A 197 2.00 -1.69 7.28
CA GLY A 197 2.24 -3.13 7.40
C GLY A 197 1.19 -3.76 8.30
N LEU A 198 0.41 -4.69 7.75
CA LEU A 198 -0.66 -5.41 8.44
C LEU A 198 -0.13 -6.76 8.90
N ASP A 199 -0.28 -7.07 10.19
CA ASP A 199 0.19 -8.32 10.79
C ASP A 199 -0.60 -9.53 10.26
N ALA A 200 0.12 -10.41 9.55
CA ALA A 200 -0.39 -11.64 8.98
C ALA A 200 -0.01 -12.87 9.81
N SER A 201 0.70 -12.76 10.93
CA SER A 201 1.24 -13.90 11.69
C SER A 201 0.18 -14.90 12.20
N GLY A 202 -1.07 -14.46 12.30
CA GLY A 202 -2.22 -15.31 12.65
C GLY A 202 -2.86 -16.06 11.46
N ASN A 203 -2.38 -15.89 10.23
CA ASN A 203 -2.92 -16.58 9.06
C ASN A 203 -2.67 -18.10 9.15
N THR A 204 -3.52 -18.90 8.51
CA THR A 204 -3.50 -20.36 8.66
C THR A 204 -2.72 -21.10 7.58
N ASN A 205 -2.60 -20.56 6.37
CA ASN A 205 -1.95 -21.24 5.24
C ASN A 205 -1.32 -20.31 4.19
N GLY A 206 -1.03 -19.06 4.55
CA GLY A 206 -0.51 -18.01 3.69
C GLY A 206 -1.58 -17.18 2.97
N ASN A 207 -2.77 -17.74 2.75
CA ASN A 207 -3.81 -17.04 2.01
C ASN A 207 -4.53 -16.00 2.87
N VAL A 208 -4.59 -14.77 2.38
CA VAL A 208 -5.21 -13.64 3.06
C VAL A 208 -6.09 -12.83 2.10
N ILE A 209 -7.01 -12.04 2.67
CA ILE A 209 -7.77 -11.01 1.95
C ILE A 209 -7.46 -9.66 2.58
N LEU A 210 -6.94 -8.73 1.78
CA LEU A 210 -6.91 -7.32 2.10
C LEU A 210 -8.24 -6.69 1.69
N GLN A 211 -9.00 -6.22 2.66
CA GLN A 211 -10.20 -5.40 2.46
C GLN A 211 -9.83 -3.92 2.58
N ILE A 212 -10.31 -3.13 1.63
CA ILE A 212 -10.27 -1.67 1.66
C ILE A 212 -11.70 -1.17 1.79
N ASP A 213 -11.94 -0.32 2.79
CA ASP A 213 -13.23 0.24 3.15
C ASP A 213 -13.11 1.75 3.33
N LEU A 214 -13.92 2.55 2.63
CA LEU A 214 -13.95 4.01 2.85
C LEU A 214 -14.96 4.32 3.97
N LEU A 215 -14.45 4.62 5.16
CA LEU A 215 -15.28 4.90 6.34
C LEU A 215 -15.87 6.31 6.33
N ASN A 216 -15.15 7.28 5.77
CA ASN A 216 -15.52 8.68 5.78
C ASN A 216 -14.96 9.41 4.55
N GLY A 217 -15.55 10.56 4.19
CA GLY A 217 -15.13 11.38 3.06
C GLY A 217 -16.27 11.66 2.07
N GLY A 218 -17.27 10.79 2.03
CA GLY A 218 -18.34 10.84 1.03
C GLY A 218 -17.95 10.01 -0.18
N TYR A 219 -16.97 10.49 -0.96
CA TYR A 219 -16.34 9.80 -2.08
C TYR A 219 -14.84 10.07 -2.06
N ALA A 220 -14.03 9.14 -2.56
CA ALA A 220 -12.57 9.26 -2.54
C ALA A 220 -11.94 8.43 -3.66
N ALA A 221 -10.72 8.83 -4.06
CA ALA A 221 -9.91 8.10 -5.01
C ALA A 221 -8.73 7.38 -4.35
N MET A 222 -8.28 6.32 -5.00
CA MET A 222 -7.11 5.55 -4.64
C MET A 222 -6.30 5.20 -5.90
N ASP A 223 -4.98 5.12 -5.76
CA ASP A 223 -4.06 4.79 -6.86
C ASP A 223 -2.70 4.24 -6.36
N ASN A 224 -1.84 3.82 -7.29
CA ASN A 224 -0.45 3.39 -7.11
C ASN A 224 -0.28 2.31 -6.04
N PHE A 225 -1.00 1.21 -6.23
CA PHE A 225 -0.96 0.08 -5.30
C PHE A 225 0.35 -0.67 -5.45
N LEU A 226 1.18 -0.65 -4.40
CA LEU A 226 2.32 -1.54 -4.26
C LEU A 226 2.14 -2.39 -2.99
N ILE A 227 2.02 -3.70 -3.17
CA ILE A 227 1.79 -4.66 -2.08
C ILE A 227 2.93 -5.66 -2.07
N ALA A 228 3.49 -5.90 -0.89
CA ALA A 228 4.55 -6.85 -0.68
C ALA A 228 4.34 -7.65 0.60
N ALA A 229 4.86 -8.88 0.65
CA ALA A 229 5.01 -9.62 1.88
C ALA A 229 6.44 -9.49 2.41
N SER A 230 6.62 -9.29 3.71
CA SER A 230 7.95 -9.20 4.35
C SER A 230 7.87 -9.61 5.83
N ASP A 231 9.02 -9.88 6.43
CA ASP A 231 9.15 -10.01 7.89
C ASP A 231 9.26 -8.65 8.61
N ILE A 232 9.27 -7.54 7.85
CA ILE A 232 9.37 -6.19 8.36
C ILE A 232 8.10 -5.41 7.99
N SER A 233 7.45 -4.82 9.00
CA SER A 233 6.31 -3.92 8.80
C SER A 233 6.74 -2.66 8.04
N GLY A 234 6.00 -2.31 6.99
CA GLY A 234 6.24 -1.17 6.11
C GLY A 234 7.28 -1.42 5.01
N ASP A 235 7.83 -2.63 4.88
CA ASP A 235 8.81 -2.96 3.86
C ASP A 235 8.14 -3.40 2.54
N VAL A 236 8.19 -2.53 1.53
CA VAL A 236 7.64 -2.76 0.19
C VAL A 236 8.72 -3.09 -0.85
N GLY A 237 9.94 -3.46 -0.43
CA GLY A 237 11.00 -3.93 -1.34
C GLY A 237 11.77 -2.84 -2.07
N GLU A 238 11.45 -1.57 -1.83
CA GLU A 238 12.32 -0.46 -2.18
C GLU A 238 13.53 -0.45 -1.24
N PRO A 239 14.73 -0.04 -1.70
CA PRO A 239 15.86 0.16 -0.80
C PRO A 239 15.45 1.20 0.23
N THR A 240 15.07 0.75 1.43
CA THR A 240 15.02 1.63 2.57
C THR A 240 16.37 2.30 2.61
N SER A 241 16.42 3.64 2.69
CA SER A 241 17.67 4.40 2.75
C SER A 241 18.48 4.12 4.04
N GLN A 242 18.25 2.98 4.69
CA GLN A 242 19.07 2.42 5.73
C GLN A 242 19.94 1.32 5.12
N ALA A 243 21.07 1.74 4.57
CA ALA A 243 22.24 0.87 4.55
C ALA A 243 22.41 0.26 5.95
N PRO A 244 22.53 -1.08 6.08
CA PRO A 244 22.63 -1.70 7.39
C PRO A 244 24.01 -1.44 7.98
N GLU A 245 24.15 -0.55 8.97
CA GLU A 245 25.42 -0.44 9.70
C GLU A 245 25.24 -0.07 11.19
N PRO A 246 25.33 -1.08 12.06
CA PRO A 246 26.36 -0.98 13.10
C PRO A 246 27.43 -2.08 13.05
N ALA A 247 27.26 -3.12 12.24
CA ALA A 247 28.13 -4.30 12.30
C ALA A 247 29.44 -4.15 11.48
N SER A 248 29.43 -3.48 10.33
CA SER A 248 30.60 -3.35 9.47
C SER A 248 31.50 -2.18 9.89
N LEU A 249 30.96 -1.13 10.50
CA LEU A 249 31.77 -0.14 11.22
C LEU A 249 32.48 -0.76 12.42
N ALA A 250 31.82 -1.66 13.16
CA ALA A 250 32.45 -2.41 14.25
C ALA A 250 33.54 -3.37 13.72
N LEU A 251 33.32 -4.06 12.61
CA LEU A 251 34.32 -4.93 11.97
C LEU A 251 35.50 -4.14 11.41
N LEU A 252 35.28 -2.96 10.83
CA LEU A 252 36.34 -2.07 10.35
C LEU A 252 37.18 -1.52 11.51
N ALA A 253 36.53 -1.13 12.62
CA ALA A 253 37.20 -0.68 13.83
C ALA A 253 38.01 -1.81 14.50
N LEU A 254 37.46 -3.02 14.58
CA LEU A 254 38.14 -4.19 15.13
C LEU A 254 39.30 -4.66 14.24
N GLY A 255 39.14 -4.60 12.91
CA GLY A 255 40.21 -4.88 11.94
C GLY A 255 41.36 -3.87 12.02
N GLY A 256 41.05 -2.58 12.18
CA GLY A 256 42.03 -1.52 12.38
C GLY A 256 42.83 -1.67 13.69
N LEU A 257 42.16 -2.03 14.79
CA LEU A 257 42.81 -2.28 16.08
C LEU A 257 43.71 -3.52 16.05
N GLY A 258 43.32 -4.58 15.34
CA GLY A 258 44.16 -5.78 15.12
C GLY A 258 45.43 -5.49 14.33
N LEU A 259 45.34 -4.65 13.29
CA LEU A 259 46.49 -4.21 12.49
C LEU A 259 47.44 -3.29 13.27
N ALA A 260 46.92 -2.40 14.12
CA ALA A 260 47.73 -1.55 14.98
C ALA A 260 48.48 -2.34 16.08
N ALA A 261 47.82 -3.34 16.66
CA ALA A 261 48.44 -4.20 17.68
C ALA A 261 49.53 -5.12 17.13
N SER A 262 49.39 -5.60 15.88
CA SER A 262 50.40 -6.45 15.22
C SER A 262 51.67 -5.67 14.82
N ARG A 263 51.55 -4.38 14.49
CA ARG A 263 52.71 -3.52 14.19
C ARG A 263 53.53 -3.13 15.41
N ARG A 264 52.94 -3.02 16.61
CA ARG A 264 53.69 -2.71 17.85
C ARG A 264 54.53 -3.86 18.41
N LYS A 265 54.35 -5.10 17.93
CA LYS A 265 55.15 -6.26 18.37
C LYS A 265 56.39 -6.55 17.52
N ARG A 266 56.66 -5.74 16.48
CA ARG A 266 57.82 -5.90 15.58
C ARG A 266 58.80 -4.71 15.62
N ALA A 267 58.72 -3.85 16.63
CA ALA A 267 59.72 -2.84 16.94
C ALA A 267 60.45 -3.22 18.23
#